data_AF-W1X4X5-F1
#
_entry.id   AF-W1X4X5-F1
#
_cell.length_a   1.000
_cell.length_b   1.000
_cell.length_c   1.000
_cell.angle_alpha   90.00
_cell.angle_beta   90.00
_cell.angle_gamma   90.00
#
_symmetry.space_group_name_H-M   'P 1'
#
loop_
_entity.id
_entity.type
_entity.pdbx_description
1 polymer ?
#
loop_
_entity_poly.entity_id
_entity_poly.type
_entity_poly.pdbx_seq_one_letter_code
_entity_poly.pdbx_strand_id
1 'polypeptide(L)' 'MNVHVSIMDENDIDDVLEISNLSFSSPWSRLSYEQELNNTLAKYFVAKIDNKVVGFIG' A
#
# COMPACT_ATOMS: atom_id res chain seq x y z
N MET A 1 -2.04 -15.31 -14.47
CA MET A 1 -2.21 -14.37 -13.35
C MET A 1 -1.55 -13.06 -13.77
N ASN A 2 -2.33 -12.01 -14.00
CA ASN A 2 -1.81 -10.72 -14.47
C ASN A 2 -1.68 -9.78 -13.28
N VAL A 3 -0.44 -9.44 -12.93
CA VAL A 3 -0.13 -8.49 -11.88
C VAL A 3 0.07 -7.12 -12.51
N HIS A 4 -0.66 -6.12 -12.02
CA HIS A 4 -0.51 -4.73 -12.43
C HIS A 4 0.14 -3.94 -11.31
N VAL A 5 1.09 -3.07 -11.64
CA VAL A 5 1.73 -2.19 -10.66
C VAL A 5 1.29 -0.76 -10.91
N SER A 6 0.85 -0.07 -9.86
CA SER A 6 0.49 1.35 -9.89
C SER A 6 1.07 2.08 -8.69
N ILE A 7 1.10 3.41 -8.76
CA ILE A 7 1.33 4.23 -7.56
C ILE A 7 0.16 3.99 -6.61
N MET A 8 0.44 3.91 -5.31
CA MET A 8 -0.56 3.76 -4.27
C MET A 8 -1.45 5.01 -4.21
N ASP A 9 -2.75 4.82 -4.04
CA ASP A 9 -3.69 5.91 -3.77
C ASP A 9 -4.52 5.63 -2.49
N GLU A 10 -5.41 6.57 -2.12
CA GLU A 10 -6.21 6.46 -0.90
C GLU A 10 -7.08 5.20 -0.85
N ASN A 11 -7.55 4.69 -2.00
CA ASN A 11 -8.40 3.49 -2.07
C ASN A 11 -7.60 2.21 -1.77
N ASP A 12 -6.27 2.27 -1.85
CA ASP A 12 -5.39 1.12 -1.61
C ASP A 12 -5.00 0.95 -0.13
N ILE A 13 -5.24 1.96 0.71
CA ILE A 13 -4.79 2.00 2.11
C ILE A 13 -5.33 0.81 2.91
N ASP A 14 -6.58 0.43 2.69
CA ASP A 14 -7.22 -0.64 3.45
C ASP A 14 -6.52 -1.99 3.19
N ASP A 15 -6.28 -2.33 1.93
CA ASP A 15 -5.56 -3.55 1.57
C ASP A 15 -4.07 -3.48 1.99
N VAL A 16 -3.42 -2.32 1.88
CA VAL A 16 -2.04 -2.10 2.33
C VAL A 16 -1.92 -2.33 3.84
N LEU A 17 -2.88 -1.84 4.63
CA LEU A 17 -2.94 -2.08 6.07
C LEU A 17 -3.16 -3.56 6.37
N GLU A 18 -4.04 -4.25 5.65
CA GLU A 18 -4.24 -5.70 5.80
C GLU A 18 -2.91 -6.44 5.59
N ILE A 19 -2.23 -6.18 4.47
CA ILE A 19 -0.93 -6.81 4.15
C ILE A 19 0.13 -6.44 5.19
N SER A 20 0.20 -5.17 5.62
CA SER A 20 1.18 -4.69 6.59
C SER A 20 1.03 -5.38 7.94
N ASN A 21 -0.20 -5.50 8.44
CA ASN A 21 -0.51 -6.19 9.70
C ASN A 21 -0.17 -7.69 9.64
N LEU A 22 -0.28 -8.31 8.47
CA LEU A 22 0.09 -9.72 8.28
C LEU A 22 1.61 -9.92 8.11
N SER A 23 2.31 -8.92 7.58
CA SER A 23 3.71 -9.05 7.15
C SER A 23 4.73 -8.55 8.17
N PHE A 24 4.35 -7.59 9.03
CA PHE A 24 5.27 -6.94 9.97
C PHE A 24 4.83 -7.14 11.41
N SER A 25 5.80 -7.40 12.31
CA SER A 25 5.54 -7.48 13.75
C SER A 25 5.20 -6.13 14.39
N SER A 26 5.55 -5.02 13.74
CA SER A 26 5.24 -3.66 14.14
C SER A 26 4.77 -2.86 12.91
N PRO A 27 3.54 -3.07 12.45
CA PRO A 27 2.99 -2.39 11.27
C PRO A 27 2.83 -0.89 11.54
N TRP A 28 2.85 -0.09 10.47
CA TRP A 28 2.60 1.35 10.56
C TRP A 28 1.12 1.65 10.75
N SER A 29 0.84 2.83 11.31
CA SER A 29 -0.54 3.30 11.48
C SER A 29 -1.16 3.73 10.15
N ARG A 30 -2.50 3.72 10.06
CA ARG A 30 -3.23 4.29 8.91
C ARG A 30 -2.77 5.71 8.58
N LEU A 31 -2.70 6.56 9.59
CA LEU A 31 -2.30 7.97 9.43
C LEU A 31 -0.89 8.10 8.84
N SER A 32 0.02 7.18 9.18
CA SER A 32 1.37 7.16 8.61
C SER A 32 1.32 6.93 7.09
N TYR A 33 0.54 5.96 6.63
CA TYR A 33 0.38 5.74 5.18
C TYR A 33 -0.33 6.90 4.48
N GLU A 34 -1.39 7.47 5.08
CA GLU A 34 -2.09 8.65 4.55
C GLU A 34 -1.16 9.87 4.43
N GLN A 35 -0.26 10.06 5.39
CA GLN A 35 0.74 11.13 5.34
C GLN A 35 1.74 10.92 4.21
N GLU A 36 2.19 9.68 3.97
CA GLU A 36 3.12 9.38 2.88
C GLU A 36 2.52 9.60 1.49
N LEU A 37 1.20 9.44 1.31
CA LEU A 37 0.55 9.80 0.04
C LEU A 37 0.65 11.30 -0.30
N ASN A 38 0.79 12.14 0.74
CA ASN A 38 0.95 13.59 0.60
C ASN A 38 2.44 14.02 0.60
N ASN A 39 3.35 13.09 0.85
CA ASN A 39 4.78 13.35 0.88
C ASN A 39 5.36 13.28 -0.54
N THR A 40 5.73 14.43 -1.10
CA THR A 40 6.28 14.51 -2.47
C THR A 40 7.63 13.81 -2.66
N LEU A 41 8.31 13.48 -1.56
CA LEU A 41 9.57 12.73 -1.58
C LEU A 41 9.36 11.21 -1.49
N ALA A 42 8.22 10.75 -1.00
CA ALA A 42 7.90 9.34 -0.90
C ALA A 42 7.11 8.86 -2.12
N LYS A 43 7.37 7.63 -2.55
CA LYS A 43 6.61 6.99 -3.62
C LYS A 43 6.33 5.55 -3.24
N TYR A 44 5.06 5.31 -2.92
CA TYR A 44 4.55 3.98 -2.65
C TYR A 44 3.98 3.38 -3.93
N PHE A 45 4.27 2.11 -4.16
CA PHE A 45 3.72 1.32 -5.27
C PHE A 45 2.95 0.13 -4.71
N VAL A 46 1.90 -0.25 -5.41
CA VAL A 46 1.07 -1.42 -5.11
C VAL A 46 1.03 -2.37 -6.29
N ALA A 47 1.05 -3.66 -6.00
CA ALA A 47 0.80 -4.73 -6.97
C ALA A 47 -0.65 -5.20 -6.82
N LYS A 48 -1.41 -5.23 -7.92
CA LYS A 48 -2.84 -5.60 -7.94
C LYS A 48 -3.11 -6.82 -8.83
N ILE A 49 -3.98 -7.69 -8.36
CA ILE A 49 -4.61 -8.79 -9.13
C ILE A 49 -6.11 -8.60 -8.99
N ASP A 50 -6.85 -8.54 -10.10
CA ASP A 50 -8.30 -8.35 -10.12
C ASP A 50 -8.77 -7.16 -9.24
N ASN A 51 -8.03 -6.04 -9.34
CA ASN A 51 -8.20 -4.80 -8.56
C ASN A 51 -7.95 -4.91 -7.04
N LYS A 52 -7.58 -6.08 -6.52
CA LYS A 52 -7.17 -6.24 -5.11
C LYS A 52 -5.66 -6.05 -4.97
N VAL A 53 -5.22 -5.28 -3.97
CA VAL A 53 -3.78 -5.17 -3.67
C VAL A 53 -3.30 -6.49 -3.06
N VAL A 54 -2.19 -7.00 -3.58
CA VAL A 54 -1.54 -8.23 -3.14
C VAL A 54 -0.10 -8.02 -2.67
N GLY A 55 0.40 -6.79 -2.77
CA GLY A 55 1.71 -6.39 -2.26
C GLY A 55 1.90 -4.88 -2.40
N PHE A 56 2.78 -4.32 -1.58
CA PHE A 56 3.15 -2.90 -1.66
C PHE A 56 4.63 -2.70 -1.32
N ILE A 57 5.19 -1.57 -1.75
CA ILE A 57 6.57 -1.14 -1.46
C ILE A 57 6.63 0.39 -1.39
N GLY A 58 7.45 0.91 -0.48
CA GLY A 58 7.74 2.34 -0.30
C GLY A 58 8.88 2.55 0.69
#